data_AF-A0A2H9Q3Z8-F1
#
_entry.id   AF-A0A2H9Q3Z8-F1
#
_cell.length_a   1.000
_cell.length_b   1.000
_cell.length_c   1.000
_cell.angle_alpha   90.00
_cell.angle_beta   90.00
_cell.angle_gamma   90.00
#
_symmetry.space_group_name_H-M   'P 1'
#
loop_
_entity.id
_entity.type
_entity.pdbx_description
1 polymer ?
#
loop_
_entity_poly.entity_id
_entity_poly.type
_entity_poly.pdbx_seq_one_letter_code
_entity_poly.pdbx_strand_id
1 'polypeptide(L)' 'MQPEHVQGTASIPMTMSPSKALHLFKGISSRLFFLNHEKAGLRYPKHHLWNRRRFAASVGFVQL' A
#
# COMPACT_ATOMS: atom_id res chain seq x y z
N MET A 1 -7.64 -6.17 -11.63
CA MET A 1 -7.85 -5.37 -10.40
C MET A 1 -9.17 -5.78 -9.81
N GLN A 2 -9.21 -6.21 -8.56
CA GLN A 2 -10.49 -6.36 -7.86
C GLN A 2 -10.91 -4.99 -7.32
N PRO A 3 -12.21 -4.63 -7.29
CA PRO A 3 -12.64 -3.30 -6.87
C PRO A 3 -12.28 -2.98 -5.42
N GLU A 4 -12.22 -4.02 -4.58
CA GLU A 4 -12.10 -3.91 -3.12
C GLU A 4 -10.65 -3.90 -2.61
N HIS A 5 -9.72 -4.44 -3.40
CA HIS A 5 -8.34 -4.64 -2.96
C HIS A 5 -7.33 -4.64 -4.11
N VAL A 6 -6.12 -4.21 -3.78
CA VAL A 6 -4.99 -4.19 -4.72
C VAL A 6 -4.04 -5.32 -4.38
N GLN A 7 -3.69 -6.12 -5.40
CA GLN A 7 -2.62 -7.12 -5.34
C GLN A 7 -1.52 -6.70 -6.30
N GLY A 8 -0.28 -6.96 -5.93
CA GLY A 8 0.87 -6.65 -6.77
C GLY A 8 2.15 -7.28 -6.22
N THR A 9 3.15 -7.36 -7.09
CA THR A 9 4.50 -7.82 -6.75
C THR A 9 5.43 -6.63 -6.82
N ALA A 10 6.35 -6.51 -5.86
CA ALA A 10 7.35 -5.44 -5.83
C ALA A 10 8.70 -5.99 -5.37
N SER A 11 9.77 -5.54 -6.01
CA SER A 11 11.13 -5.76 -5.54
C SER A 11 11.46 -4.71 -4.48
N ILE A 12 11.93 -5.16 -3.31
CA ILE A 12 12.36 -4.28 -2.22
C ILE A 12 13.84 -4.56 -1.91
N PRO A 13 14.62 -3.54 -1.51
CA PRO A 13 16.00 -3.78 -1.10
C PRO A 13 16.04 -4.67 0.15
N MET A 14 17.05 -5.54 0.24
CA MET A 14 17.23 -6.44 1.40
C MET A 14 17.37 -5.72 2.74
N THR A 15 17.75 -4.43 2.72
CA THR A 15 17.85 -3.57 3.91
C THR A 15 16.49 -3.07 4.39
N MET A 16 15.41 -3.26 3.64
CA MET A 16 14.06 -2.80 3.98
C MET A 16 13.16 -3.99 4.34
N SER A 17 12.52 -3.91 5.50
CA SER A 17 11.51 -4.90 5.87
C SER A 17 10.25 -4.76 5.00
N PRO A 18 9.57 -5.88 4.65
CA PRO A 18 8.29 -5.84 3.93
C PRO A 18 7.23 -4.97 4.63
N SER A 19 7.25 -4.96 5.97
CA SER A 19 6.36 -4.11 6.77
C SER A 19 6.62 -2.62 6.57
N LYS A 20 7.88 -2.21 6.41
CA LYS A 20 8.23 -0.80 6.12
C LYS A 20 7.83 -0.43 4.70
N ALA A 21 8.10 -1.30 3.73
CA ALA A 21 7.71 -1.11 2.34
C ALA A 21 6.19 -0.88 2.20
N LEU A 22 5.38 -1.77 2.80
CA LEU A 22 3.92 -1.62 2.79
C LEU A 22 3.42 -0.39 3.53
N HIS A 23 4.09 0.04 4.60
CA HIS A 23 3.73 1.27 5.31
C HIS A 23 3.92 2.48 4.41
N LEU A 24 5.09 2.59 3.75
CA LEU A 24 5.39 3.68 2.83
C LEU A 24 4.43 3.66 1.63
N PHE A 25 4.23 2.50 1.02
CA PHE A 25 3.33 2.35 -0.12
C PHE A 25 1.92 2.83 0.21
N LYS A 26 1.31 2.35 1.31
CA LYS A 26 -0.04 2.72 1.71
C LYS A 26 -0.15 4.19 2.10
N GLY A 27 0.85 4.74 2.80
CA GLY A 27 0.87 6.14 3.20
C GLY A 27 0.98 7.09 2.01
N ILE A 28 1.96 6.86 1.12
CA ILE A 28 2.22 7.71 -0.04
C ILE A 28 1.04 7.65 -1.02
N SER A 29 0.54 6.45 -1.33
CA SER A 29 -0.62 6.29 -2.22
C SER A 29 -1.89 6.95 -1.66
N SER A 30 -2.15 6.84 -0.34
CA SER A 30 -3.29 7.55 0.27
C SER A 30 -3.15 9.05 0.11
N ARG A 31 -1.97 9.60 0.43
CA ARG A 31 -1.70 11.03 0.30
C ARG A 31 -1.93 11.51 -1.14
N LEU A 32 -1.32 10.83 -2.11
CA LEU A 32 -1.48 11.18 -3.53
C LEU A 32 -2.94 11.06 -3.99
N PHE A 33 -3.66 10.03 -3.54
CA PHE A 33 -5.08 9.85 -3.89
C PHE A 33 -5.94 11.03 -3.41
N PHE A 34 -5.82 11.43 -2.14
CA PHE A 34 -6.63 12.53 -1.59
C PHE A 34 -6.20 13.90 -2.12
N LEU A 35 -4.93 14.10 -2.49
CA LEU A 35 -4.49 15.33 -3.17
C LEU A 35 -5.09 15.46 -4.58
N ASN A 36 -5.23 14.35 -5.31
CA ASN A 36 -5.81 14.37 -6.66
C ASN A 36 -7.35 14.31 -6.64
N HIS A 37 -7.95 13.81 -5.56
CA HIS A 37 -9.39 13.61 -5.41
C HIS A 37 -9.86 14.13 -4.04
N GLU A 38 -9.81 15.44 -3.82
CA GLU A 38 -10.14 16.05 -2.52
C GLU A 38 -11.55 15.68 -2.04
N LYS A 39 -12.53 15.60 -2.96
CA LYS A 39 -13.91 15.19 -2.65
C LYS A 39 -14.02 13.76 -2.12
N ALA A 40 -13.04 12.89 -2.37
CA ALA A 40 -13.04 11.54 -1.83
C ALA A 40 -12.93 11.54 -0.29
N GLY A 41 -12.37 12.59 0.31
CA GLY A 41 -12.36 12.76 1.78
C GLY A 41 -13.75 12.77 2.41
N LEU A 42 -14.79 13.14 1.66
CA LEU A 42 -16.19 13.09 2.12
C LEU A 42 -16.69 11.65 2.28
N ARG A 43 -16.18 10.72 1.47
CA ARG A 43 -16.54 9.29 1.52
C ARG A 43 -15.68 8.51 2.50
N TYR A 44 -14.41 8.90 2.67
CA TYR A 44 -13.44 8.21 3.52
C TYR A 44 -13.15 9.02 4.80
N PRO A 45 -13.79 8.70 5.94
CA PRO A 45 -13.57 9.40 7.20
C PRO A 45 -12.08 9.42 7.55
N LYS A 46 -11.58 10.59 7.98
CA LYS A 46 -10.17 10.81 8.34
C LYS A 46 -9.18 10.58 7.19
N HIS A 47 -9.62 10.61 5.94
CA HIS A 47 -8.75 10.36 4.78
C HIS A 47 -8.05 9.00 4.87
N HIS A 48 -8.76 7.97 5.36
CA HIS A 48 -8.25 6.60 5.43
C HIS A 48 -8.64 5.83 4.16
N LEU A 49 -7.72 5.76 3.20
CA LEU A 49 -7.95 5.00 1.95
C LEU A 49 -7.86 3.49 2.16
N TRP A 50 -6.84 3.03 2.88
CA TRP A 50 -6.56 1.60 3.05
C TRP A 50 -7.05 1.05 4.39
N ASN A 51 -7.51 -0.20 4.39
CA ASN A 51 -7.70 -0.96 5.62
C ASN A 51 -6.37 -1.09 6.39
N ARG A 52 -6.39 -1.21 7.72
CA ARG A 52 -5.19 -1.42 8.55
C ARG A 52 -4.47 -2.73 8.24
N ARG A 53 -5.23 -3.78 7.89
CA ARG A 53 -4.68 -5.10 7.56
C ARG A 53 -3.82 -5.06 6.28
N ARG A 54 -2.88 -5.98 6.18
CA ARG A 54 -1.95 -6.12 5.05
C ARG A 54 -1.47 -7.57 4.97
N PHE A 55 -1.23 -8.05 3.76
CA PHE A 55 -0.65 -9.36 3.48
C PHE A 55 0.56 -9.16 2.57
N ALA A 56 1.66 -9.84 2.88
CA ALA A 56 2.84 -9.92 2.02
C ALA A 56 3.42 -11.32 2.12
N ALA A 57 3.84 -11.85 0.98
CA ALA A 57 4.54 -13.10 0.85
C ALA A 57 5.74 -12.90 -0.08
N SER A 58 6.82 -13.62 0.15
CA SER A 58 7.95 -13.68 -0.78
C SER A 58 7.52 -14.38 -2.06
N VAL A 59 7.87 -13.80 -3.21
CA VAL A 59 7.67 -14.40 -4.53
C VAL A 59 9.04 -14.80 -5.05
N GLY A 60 9.34 -16.10 -5.05
CA GLY A 60 10.63 -16.65 -5.48
C GLY A 60 11.59 -17.02 -4.35
N PHE A 61 12.81 -17.41 -4.72
CA PHE A 61 13.89 -17.80 -3.80
C PHE A 61 14.80 -16.61 -3.51
N VAL A 62 15.14 -16.43 -2.23
CA VAL A 62 16.24 -15.53 -1.83
C VAL A 62 17.52 -16.34 -1.95
N GLN A 63 18.29 -16.11 -3.01
CA GLN A 63 19.66 -16.64 -3.13
C GLN A 63 20.61 -15.56 -2.61
N LEU A 64 21.30 -15.86 -1.50
CA LEU A 64 22.32 -15.02 -0.89
C LEU A 64 23.69 -15.30 -1.51
#